data_AF-A0A821IYI1-F1
#
_entry.id   AF-A0A821IYI1-F1
#
_cell.length_a   1.000
_cell.length_b   1.000
_cell.length_c   1.000
_cell.angle_alpha   90.00
_cell.angle_beta   90.00
_cell.angle_gamma   90.00
#
_symmetry.space_group_name_H-M   'P 1'
#
loop_
_entity.id
_entity.type
_entity.pdbx_description
1 polymer ?
#
loop_
_entity_poly.entity_id
_entity_poly.type
_entity_poly.pdbx_seq_one_letter_code
_entity_poly.pdbx_strand_id
1 'polypeptide(L)'
;NENFDYKYLQKYNHDNKHFSIMNIIFNKTNEKYKIIGYDCIYQYENIHIKLEYDLLNRTWRIYNQQSNSEQYQYLNILLEDLNYSQNISLDQQIQIIIKRFNNYFHGY
;
A
#
# COMPACT_ATOMS: atom_id res chain seq x y z
N ASN A 1 -14.14 12.42 -9.22
CA ASN A 1 -13.46 11.44 -8.34
C ASN A 1 -12.15 11.92 -7.77
N GLU A 2 -11.42 12.85 -8.40
CA GLU A 2 -10.16 13.40 -7.85
C GLU A 2 -10.28 13.86 -6.38
N ASN A 3 -11.40 14.50 -6.01
CA ASN A 3 -11.65 14.98 -4.64
C ASN A 3 -11.73 13.86 -3.57
N PHE A 4 -12.09 12.64 -3.98
CA PHE A 4 -12.14 11.47 -3.09
C PHE A 4 -10.74 10.89 -2.84
N ASP A 5 -9.89 10.86 -3.87
CA ASP A 5 -8.55 10.28 -3.79
C ASP A 5 -7.56 11.22 -3.06
N TYR A 6 -7.73 12.54 -3.20
CA TYR A 6 -7.02 13.52 -2.37
C TYR A 6 -7.37 13.38 -0.88
N LYS A 7 -8.58 12.96 -0.53
CA LYS A 7 -8.98 12.69 0.86
C LYS A 7 -8.22 11.48 1.44
N TYR A 8 -7.95 10.45 0.65
CA TYR A 8 -7.11 9.32 1.07
C TYR A 8 -5.68 9.75 1.32
N LEU A 9 -5.14 10.57 0.43
CA LEU A 9 -3.79 11.11 0.57
C LEU A 9 -3.67 11.95 1.85
N GLN A 10 -4.64 12.82 2.14
CA GLN A 10 -4.68 13.59 3.39
C GLN A 10 -4.78 12.68 4.63
N LYS A 11 -5.72 11.72 4.63
CA LYS A 11 -5.96 10.82 5.76
C LYS A 11 -4.72 10.01 6.14
N TYR A 12 -4.07 9.38 5.15
CA TYR A 12 -2.95 8.48 5.44
C TYR A 12 -1.60 9.19 5.53
N ASN A 13 -1.41 10.33 4.88
CA ASN A 13 -0.16 11.09 5.03
C ASN A 13 -0.08 11.81 6.39
N HIS A 14 -1.22 12.19 7.00
CA HIS A 14 -1.21 12.98 8.23
C HIS A 14 -1.47 12.16 9.51
N ASP A 15 -2.40 11.21 9.48
CA ASP A 15 -2.96 10.67 10.74
C ASP A 15 -2.39 9.31 11.15
N ASN A 16 -1.68 8.61 10.26
CA ASN A 16 -1.35 7.21 10.46
C ASN A 16 0.16 6.98 10.67
N LYS A 17 0.52 6.64 11.92
CA LYS A 17 1.91 6.48 12.38
C LYS A 17 2.72 5.44 11.59
N HIS A 18 2.05 4.41 11.08
CA HIS A 18 2.72 3.26 10.47
C HIS A 18 2.53 3.18 8.95
N PHE A 19 1.65 3.98 8.36
CA PHE A 19 1.32 3.85 6.94
C PHE A 19 0.97 5.19 6.32
N SER A 20 1.60 5.52 5.19
CA SER A 20 1.34 6.74 4.44
C SER A 20 1.11 6.44 2.97
N ILE A 21 0.14 7.14 2.37
CA ILE A 21 -0.02 7.23 0.91
C ILE A 21 0.77 8.46 0.47
N MET A 22 1.84 8.24 -0.29
CA MET A 22 2.79 9.28 -0.69
C MET A 22 2.36 9.96 -1.98
N ASN A 23 2.00 9.16 -2.99
CA ASN A 23 1.64 9.67 -4.30
C ASN A 23 0.42 8.94 -4.85
N ILE A 24 -0.32 9.66 -5.68
CA ILE A 24 -1.32 9.09 -6.58
C ILE A 24 -0.60 8.79 -7.90
N ILE A 25 -0.72 7.57 -8.40
CA ILE A 25 -0.10 7.15 -9.66
C ILE A 25 -1.10 7.41 -10.78
N PHE A 26 -0.68 8.17 -11.80
CA PHE A 26 -1.51 8.52 -12.95
C PHE A 26 -0.98 7.88 -14.22
N ASN A 27 -1.89 7.29 -15.02
CA ASN A 27 -1.62 6.97 -16.41
C ASN A 27 -2.13 8.13 -17.28
N LYS A 28 -1.24 8.66 -18.13
CA LYS A 28 -1.60 9.64 -19.14
C LYS A 28 -1.85 8.93 -20.45
N THR A 29 -3.12 8.81 -20.84
CA THR A 29 -3.49 8.31 -22.15
C THR A 29 -4.47 9.29 -22.79
N ASN A 30 -4.17 9.76 -24.00
CA ASN A 30 -5.03 10.65 -24.80
C ASN A 30 -5.60 11.85 -24.00
N GLU A 31 -4.70 12.63 -23.41
CA GLU A 31 -4.99 13.90 -22.70
C GLU A 31 -5.83 13.80 -21.40
N LYS A 32 -6.21 12.59 -20.97
CA LYS A 32 -6.89 12.37 -19.67
C LYS A 32 -5.93 11.74 -18.67
N TYR A 33 -5.88 12.30 -17.46
CA TYR A 33 -5.19 11.71 -16.32
C TYR A 33 -6.13 10.71 -15.66
N LYS A 34 -5.80 9.42 -15.72
CA LYS A 34 -6.52 8.38 -14.98
C LYS A 34 -5.66 7.92 -13.82
N ILE A 35 -6.23 7.92 -12.63
CA ILE A 35 -5.59 7.32 -11.46
C ILE A 35 -5.54 5.81 -11.66
N ILE A 36 -4.35 5.23 -11.53
CA ILE A 36 -4.09 3.80 -11.70
C ILE A 36 -3.51 3.14 -10.45
N GLY A 37 -3.12 3.90 -9.44
CA GLY A 37 -2.63 3.31 -8.21
C GLY A 37 -2.19 4.33 -7.18
N TYR A 38 -1.58 3.81 -6.11
CA TYR A 38 -1.01 4.59 -5.02
C TYR A 38 0.39 4.10 -4.67
N ASP A 39 1.31 5.03 -4.50
CA ASP A 39 2.57 4.77 -3.83
C ASP A 39 2.38 4.93 -2.33
N CYS A 40 2.78 3.92 -1.57
CA CYS A 40 2.60 3.85 -0.15
C CYS A 40 3.91 3.52 0.57
N ILE A 41 4.03 3.98 1.81
CA ILE A 41 5.11 3.62 2.72
C ILE A 41 4.50 3.03 3.97
N TYR A 42 4.95 1.85 4.35
CA TYR A 42 4.82 1.36 5.71
C TYR A 42 6.10 1.66 6.49
N GLN A 43 5.95 2.14 7.73
CA GLN A 43 7.06 2.47 8.61
C GLN A 43 6.96 1.71 9.94
N TYR A 44 8.09 1.11 10.33
CA TYR A 44 8.30 0.52 11.64
C TYR A 44 9.71 0.85 12.12
N GLU A 45 9.82 1.69 13.16
CA GLU A 45 11.10 2.23 13.63
C GLU A 45 11.91 2.85 12.48
N ASN A 46 13.09 2.30 12.18
CA ASN A 46 13.98 2.73 11.08
C ASN A 46 13.71 2.01 9.76
N ILE A 47 12.75 1.07 9.73
CA ILE A 47 12.41 0.26 8.56
C ILE A 47 11.32 0.97 7.76
N HIS A 48 11.57 1.13 6.46
CA HIS A 48 10.63 1.68 5.50
C HIS A 48 10.39 0.65 4.38
N ILE A 49 9.13 0.22 4.26
CA ILE A 49 8.70 -0.70 3.20
C ILE A 49 7.89 0.11 2.19
N LYS A 50 8.34 0.11 0.93
CA LYS A 50 7.60 0.72 -0.18
C LYS A 50 6.60 -0.26 -0.76
N LEU A 51 5.33 0.13 -0.78
CA LEU A 51 4.24 -0.65 -1.35
C LEU A 51 3.58 0.14 -2.48
N GLU A 52 3.12 -0.57 -3.49
CA GLU A 52 2.26 -0.03 -4.53
C GLU A 52 0.90 -0.73 -4.45
N TYR A 53 -0.17 0.05 -4.56
CA TYR A 53 -1.50 -0.48 -4.84
C TYR A 53 -1.87 -0.23 -6.30
N ASP A 54 -2.09 -1.28 -7.06
CA ASP A 54 -2.64 -1.22 -8.42
C ASP A 54 -4.17 -1.20 -8.32
N LEU A 55 -4.80 -0.10 -8.76
CA LEU A 55 -6.25 0.06 -8.73
C LEU A 55 -6.97 -0.78 -9.78
N LEU A 56 -6.32 -1.07 -10.91
CA LEU A 56 -6.92 -1.85 -12.00
C LEU A 56 -7.04 -3.31 -11.59
N ASN A 57 -5.95 -3.85 -11.05
CA ASN A 57 -5.87 -5.25 -10.64
C ASN A 57 -6.32 -5.45 -9.18
N ARG A 58 -6.46 -4.35 -8.42
CA ARG A 58 -6.76 -4.33 -6.98
C ARG A 58 -5.74 -5.11 -6.16
N THR A 59 -4.47 -5.00 -6.52
CA THR A 59 -3.38 -5.75 -5.91
C THR A 59 -2.35 -4.86 -5.23
N TRP A 60 -1.75 -5.40 -4.17
CA TRP A 60 -0.62 -4.84 -3.46
C TRP A 60 0.67 -5.55 -3.86
N ARG A 61 1.76 -4.79 -3.97
CA ARG A 61 3.11 -5.32 -4.14
C ARG A 61 4.13 -4.49 -3.38
N ILE A 62 5.18 -5.16 -2.89
CA ILE A 62 6.36 -4.47 -2.35
C ILE A 62 7.34 -4.24 -3.51
N TYR A 63 7.87 -3.02 -3.65
CA TYR A 63 8.81 -2.67 -4.73
C TYR A 63 10.14 -2.08 -4.25
N ASN A 64 10.53 -2.34 -3.00
CA ASN A 64 11.80 -1.85 -2.47
C ASN A 64 13.01 -2.37 -3.27
N GLN A 65 14.06 -1.56 -3.44
CA GLN A 65 15.26 -1.95 -4.21
C GLN A 65 16.01 -3.18 -3.66
N GLN A 66 15.68 -3.62 -2.44
CA GLN A 66 16.25 -4.80 -1.78
C GLN A 66 15.24 -5.95 -1.60
N SER A 67 14.19 -6.01 -2.43
CA SER A 67 13.04 -6.95 -2.35
C SER A 67 13.38 -8.45 -2.34
N ASN A 68 14.65 -8.83 -2.48
CA ASN A 68 15.10 -10.22 -2.54
C ASN A 68 15.51 -10.82 -1.19
N SER A 69 15.43 -10.06 -0.08
CA SER A 69 15.65 -10.67 1.24
C SER A 69 14.48 -11.56 1.65
N GLU A 70 14.76 -12.59 2.46
CA GLU A 70 13.76 -13.51 3.03
C GLU A 70 12.61 -12.75 3.72
N GLN A 71 12.94 -11.65 4.40
CA GLN A 71 11.98 -10.72 4.99
C GLN A 71 10.95 -10.21 3.96
N TYR A 72 11.39 -9.72 2.80
CA TYR A 72 10.47 -9.18 1.79
C TYR A 72 9.67 -10.28 1.08
N GLN A 73 10.22 -11.48 0.95
CA GLN A 73 9.48 -12.63 0.45
C GLN A 73 8.32 -12.96 1.40
N TYR A 74 8.59 -13.04 2.70
CA TYR A 74 7.56 -13.28 3.71
C TYR A 74 6.49 -12.19 3.73
N LEU A 75 6.90 -10.91 3.69
CA LEU A 75 5.96 -9.79 3.66
C LEU A 75 5.09 -9.79 2.39
N ASN A 76 5.62 -10.23 1.23
CA ASN A 76 4.80 -10.41 0.02
C ASN A 76 3.77 -11.53 0.19
N ILE A 77 4.12 -12.65 0.84
CA ILE A 77 3.15 -13.73 1.17
C ILE A 77 2.00 -13.17 2.02
N LEU A 78 2.30 -12.29 2.98
CA LEU A 78 1.28 -11.63 3.81
C LEU A 78 0.34 -10.69 3.02
N LEU A 79 0.65 -10.36 1.77
CA LEU A 79 -0.20 -9.57 0.88
C LEU A 79 -0.99 -10.43 -0.11
N GLU A 80 -0.59 -11.68 -0.37
CA GLU A 80 -1.19 -12.49 -1.44
C GLU A 80 -2.70 -12.70 -1.27
N ASP A 81 -3.16 -13.03 -0.07
CA ASP A 81 -4.59 -13.25 0.20
C ASP A 81 -5.43 -11.96 0.07
N LEU A 82 -4.83 -10.78 0.33
CA LEU A 82 -5.47 -9.49 0.05
C LEU A 82 -5.70 -9.29 -1.45
N ASN A 83 -4.77 -9.76 -2.28
CA ASN A 83 -4.85 -9.65 -3.74
C ASN A 83 -5.95 -10.53 -4.35
N TYR A 84 -6.46 -11.52 -3.62
CA TYR A 84 -7.61 -12.34 -4.02
C TYR A 84 -8.93 -11.88 -3.37
N SER A 85 -8.88 -10.92 -2.44
CA SER A 85 -10.03 -10.51 -1.64
C SER A 85 -10.82 -9.36 -2.30
N GLN A 86 -11.87 -9.69 -3.06
CA GLN A 86 -12.65 -8.68 -3.80
C GLN A 86 -13.62 -7.84 -2.93
N ASN A 87 -13.96 -8.32 -1.73
CA ASN A 87 -15.04 -7.76 -0.90
C ASN A 87 -14.59 -6.83 0.23
N ILE A 88 -13.30 -6.47 0.29
CA ILE A 88 -12.76 -5.55 1.30
C ILE A 88 -12.39 -4.21 0.69
N SER A 89 -12.72 -3.13 1.40
CA SER A 89 -12.40 -1.77 0.99
C SER A 89 -10.89 -1.50 1.09
N LEU A 90 -10.41 -0.46 0.39
CA LEU A 90 -9.00 -0.06 0.46
C LEU A 90 -8.58 0.28 1.90
N ASP A 91 -9.45 0.97 2.64
CA ASP A 91 -9.24 1.26 4.07
C ASP A 91 -9.04 -0.02 4.89
N GLN A 92 -9.90 -1.02 4.69
CA GLN A 92 -9.78 -2.30 5.39
C GLN A 92 -8.49 -3.03 5.01
N GLN A 93 -8.12 -3.01 3.73
CA GLN A 93 -6.85 -3.59 3.26
C GLN A 93 -5.65 -2.93 3.96
N ILE A 94 -5.60 -1.60 4.02
CA ILE A 94 -4.51 -0.88 4.69
C ILE A 94 -4.44 -1.24 6.18
N GLN A 95 -5.58 -1.33 6.88
CA GLN A 95 -5.58 -1.75 8.29
C GLN A 95 -5.09 -3.19 8.48
N ILE A 96 -5.42 -4.10 7.56
CA ILE A 96 -4.91 -5.48 7.59
C ILE A 96 -3.39 -5.49 7.36
N ILE A 97 -2.88 -4.71 6.40
CA ILE A 97 -1.44 -4.58 6.13
C ILE A 97 -0.71 -4.09 7.37
N ILE A 98 -1.18 -2.99 7.98
CA ILE A 98 -0.60 -2.43 9.20
C ILE A 98 -0.55 -3.49 10.30
N LYS A 99 -1.67 -4.19 10.54
CA LYS A 99 -1.75 -5.22 11.58
C LYS A 99 -0.75 -6.35 11.32
N ARG A 100 -0.70 -6.88 10.09
CA ARG A 100 0.17 -8.01 9.74
C ARG A 100 1.64 -7.65 9.80
N PHE A 101 2.02 -6.50 9.27
CA PHE A 101 3.41 -6.05 9.31
C PHE A 101 3.83 -5.73 10.75
N ASN A 102 2.96 -5.11 11.55
CA ASN A 102 3.22 -4.90 12.98
C ASN A 102 3.43 -6.23 13.70
N ASN A 103 2.61 -7.26 13.45
CA ASN A 103 2.79 -8.57 14.07
C ASN A 103 4.13 -9.20 13.67
N TYR A 104 4.48 -9.14 12.38
CA TYR A 104 5.77 -9.62 11.89
C TYR A 104 6.96 -8.95 12.59
N PHE A 105 6.93 -7.63 12.73
CA PHE A 105 8.04 -6.88 13.33
C PHE A 105 8.09 -6.95 14.86
N HIS A 106 6.95 -7.10 15.54
CA HIS A 106 6.92 -7.31 16.99
C HIS A 106 7.15 -8.77 17.39
N GLY A 107 7.08 -9.73 16.46
CA GLY A 107 7.30 -11.16 16.72
C GLY A 107 6.11 -11.88 17.37
N TYR A 108 4.88 -11.46 17.08
CA TYR A 108 3.64 -12.08 17.58
C TYR A 108 3.02 -13.09 16.61
#